data_AF-A0A0P1KXN7-F1
#
_entry.id   AF-A0A0P1KXN7-F1
#
_cell.length_a   1.000
_cell.length_b   1.000
_cell.length_c   1.000
_cell.angle_alpha   90.00
_cell.angle_beta   90.00
_cell.angle_gamma   90.00
#
_symmetry.space_group_name_H-M   'P 1'
#
loop_
_entity.id
_entity.type
_entity.pdbx_description
1 polymer ?
#
loop_
_entity_poly.entity_id
_entity_poly.type
_entity_poly.pdbx_seq_one_letter_code
_entity_poly.pdbx_strand_id
1 'polypeptide(L)'
;MPHISLASVGNVFKKKDRDLHPKEEEEEDPDASEFEDDEEKPAPKPKSRRPKDTPFTQQRIASINPVVTPRGTMLFYLVLAIVFVISGAALLRASMNVDQVLIYYQDCVTSAPTDSFSDMGNEQYQWTFHKNSSYNQAPQWKYTPPASGDTGNGSCQIRFTTPHDLPSSVFLSYRIEEFYGNHRRYVLSFSEDQIKGEETSISTVKDNPGINCKPMVSNHEGKQYYPCGLIANSMFNDTFSYELQGVGSTQSYALTNKGISWSTDKNRFKKTKLDYRDIVPPPNWAKAFPDGYNATNVPNIHQWEEFQNWMRTPAFAKFQKLIRRNDNDTLPAGEYQIEIGLNWPVLEFGGKKAIYLTHGSSIGGKNNFMGIVYLIGGIMCFGLALVLFATTLISGRSVADLSRLSWNQE
;
A
#
# COMPACT_ATOMS: atom_id res chain seq x y z
N MET A 1 -3.21 -14.47 -14.49
CA MET A 1 -4.34 -13.77 -15.14
C MET A 1 -3.98 -13.63 -16.61
N PRO A 2 -4.70 -14.28 -17.53
CA PRO A 2 -4.41 -14.14 -18.95
C PRO A 2 -4.96 -12.80 -19.46
N HIS A 3 -4.12 -12.07 -20.19
CA HIS A 3 -4.44 -10.80 -20.82
C HIS A 3 -5.60 -10.96 -21.81
N ILE A 4 -6.72 -10.29 -21.56
CA ILE A 4 -7.78 -10.12 -22.56
C ILE A 4 -7.36 -8.95 -23.45
N SER A 5 -6.92 -9.27 -24.67
CA SER A 5 -6.63 -8.31 -25.73
C SER A 5 -7.93 -7.87 -26.42
N LEU A 6 -8.10 -6.56 -26.57
CA LEU A 6 -9.22 -5.91 -27.29
C LEU A 6 -9.33 -6.33 -28.77
N ALA A 7 -8.30 -6.97 -29.34
CA ALA A 7 -8.36 -7.54 -30.69
C ALA A 7 -9.23 -8.81 -30.78
N SER A 8 -9.53 -9.48 -29.66
CA SER A 8 -10.31 -10.74 -29.65
C SER A 8 -11.83 -10.55 -29.70
N VAL A 9 -12.32 -9.33 -29.46
CA VAL A 9 -13.77 -9.03 -29.43
C VAL A 9 -14.37 -8.91 -30.84
N GLY A 10 -13.55 -8.69 -31.87
CA GLY A 10 -14.01 -8.51 -33.25
C GLY A 10 -14.39 -9.78 -34.01
N ASN A 11 -14.04 -10.97 -33.50
CA ASN A 11 -14.22 -12.23 -34.25
C ASN A 11 -15.52 -12.98 -33.94
N VAL A 12 -16.39 -12.47 -33.06
CA VAL A 12 -17.67 -13.12 -32.72
C VAL A 12 -18.79 -12.78 -33.71
N PHE A 13 -18.62 -11.78 -34.59
CA PHE A 13 -19.67 -11.31 -35.51
C PHE A 13 -19.51 -11.75 -36.98
N LYS A 14 -18.60 -12.66 -37.32
CA LYS A 14 -18.56 -13.27 -38.66
C LYS A 14 -19.23 -14.64 -38.66
N LYS A 15 -20.57 -14.66 -38.74
CA LYS A 15 -21.27 -15.85 -39.22
C LYS A 15 -22.43 -15.46 -40.15
N LYS A 16 -22.18 -15.71 -41.44
CA LYS A 16 -23.10 -16.21 -42.47
C LYS A 16 -24.42 -15.45 -42.65
N ASP A 17 -24.41 -14.52 -43.61
CA ASP A 17 -25.46 -14.47 -44.61
C ASP A 17 -24.81 -14.85 -45.95
N ARG A 18 -25.02 -16.11 -46.34
CA ARG A 18 -24.94 -16.57 -47.73
C ARG A 18 -26.38 -16.55 -48.24
N ASP A 19 -26.50 -16.33 -49.54
CA ASP A 19 -27.72 -16.34 -50.37
C ASP A 19 -28.23 -14.92 -50.65
N LEU A 20 -28.41 -14.45 -51.88
CA LEU A 20 -28.29 -15.03 -53.21
C LEU A 20 -28.16 -13.83 -54.16
N HIS A 21 -27.06 -13.70 -54.91
CA HIS A 21 -27.04 -12.90 -56.13
C HIS A 21 -26.20 -13.68 -57.14
N PRO A 22 -26.73 -13.99 -58.34
CA PRO A 22 -25.92 -14.62 -59.37
C PRO A 22 -24.82 -13.65 -59.78
N LYS A 23 -23.57 -14.09 -59.69
CA LYS A 23 -22.46 -13.49 -60.44
C LYS A 23 -22.58 -14.03 -61.86
N GLU A 24 -22.84 -13.17 -62.82
CA GLU A 24 -22.54 -13.45 -64.22
C GLU A 24 -21.02 -13.53 -64.36
N GLU A 25 -20.56 -14.59 -65.01
CA GLU A 25 -19.18 -14.82 -65.41
C GLU A 25 -18.92 -13.96 -66.64
N GLU A 26 -17.89 -13.10 -66.61
CA GLU A 26 -17.30 -12.51 -67.81
C GLU A 26 -15.88 -13.03 -67.94
N GLU A 27 -15.65 -13.71 -69.08
CA GLU A 27 -14.38 -14.25 -69.55
C GLU A 27 -13.36 -13.15 -69.81
N GLU A 28 -12.08 -13.44 -69.53
CA GLU A 28 -10.96 -12.64 -69.99
C GLU A 28 -10.73 -12.87 -71.50
N ASP A 29 -10.62 -11.79 -72.28
CA ASP A 29 -9.60 -11.72 -73.33
C ASP A 29 -9.15 -10.27 -73.59
N PRO A 30 -7.88 -10.03 -73.98
CA PRO A 30 -7.27 -8.71 -74.04
C PRO A 30 -7.15 -8.18 -75.48
N ASP A 31 -7.42 -6.90 -75.75
CA ASP A 31 -6.55 -6.06 -76.59
C ASP A 31 -6.99 -4.58 -76.63
N ALA A 32 -6.02 -3.75 -76.97
CA ALA A 32 -6.05 -2.30 -77.05
C ALA A 32 -6.95 -1.72 -78.14
N SER A 33 -7.68 -0.64 -77.82
CA SER A 33 -7.70 0.59 -78.62
C SER A 33 -8.51 1.68 -77.92
N GLU A 34 -7.87 2.83 -77.79
CA GLU A 34 -8.40 4.14 -77.40
C GLU A 34 -9.45 4.62 -78.41
N PHE A 35 -10.73 4.66 -78.04
CA PHE A 35 -11.74 5.52 -78.67
C PHE A 35 -12.79 5.92 -77.63
N GLU A 36 -13.07 7.21 -77.56
CA GLU A 36 -14.02 7.87 -76.66
C GLU A 36 -15.44 7.37 -76.91
N ASP A 37 -15.96 6.53 -76.01
CA ASP A 37 -17.40 6.38 -75.82
C ASP A 37 -17.78 7.05 -74.49
N ASP A 38 -18.70 8.02 -74.57
CA ASP A 38 -19.27 8.73 -73.44
C ASP A 38 -19.70 7.74 -72.34
N GLU A 39 -18.90 7.60 -71.26
CA GLU A 39 -19.33 6.92 -70.05
C GLU A 39 -20.58 7.63 -69.52
N GLU A 40 -21.73 7.02 -69.77
CA GLU A 40 -23.01 7.39 -69.19
C GLU A 40 -22.87 7.24 -67.68
N LYS A 41 -22.47 8.33 -67.01
CA LYS A 41 -22.31 8.36 -65.55
C LYS A 41 -23.59 7.79 -64.93
N PRO A 42 -23.51 6.72 -64.11
CA PRO A 42 -24.70 6.10 -63.55
C PRO A 42 -25.49 7.18 -62.81
N ALA A 43 -26.77 7.30 -63.16
CA ALA A 43 -27.67 8.33 -62.64
C ALA A 43 -27.46 8.48 -61.12
N PRO A 44 -27.30 9.71 -60.60
CA PRO A 44 -26.99 9.92 -59.20
C PRO A 44 -28.06 9.24 -58.35
N LYS A 45 -27.64 8.29 -57.49
CA LYS A 45 -28.55 7.57 -56.59
C LYS A 45 -29.50 8.57 -55.94
N PRO A 46 -30.82 8.35 -55.98
CA PRO A 46 -31.80 9.33 -55.52
C PRO A 46 -31.43 9.74 -54.09
N LYS A 47 -31.34 11.06 -53.85
CA LYS A 47 -31.00 11.64 -52.53
C LYS A 47 -32.12 11.30 -51.55
N SER A 48 -32.09 10.09 -51.01
CA SER A 48 -33.03 9.64 -50.00
C SER A 48 -32.65 10.26 -48.66
N ARG A 49 -33.60 10.93 -48.02
CA ARG A 49 -33.47 11.41 -46.63
C ARG A 49 -33.75 10.30 -45.62
N ARG A 50 -33.97 9.06 -46.08
CA ARG A 50 -34.22 7.92 -45.18
C ARG A 50 -32.96 7.69 -44.34
N PRO A 51 -33.07 7.69 -43.00
CA PRO A 51 -31.95 7.34 -42.13
C PRO A 51 -31.41 5.95 -42.49
N LYS A 52 -30.09 5.76 -42.34
CA LYS A 52 -29.47 4.46 -42.54
C LYS A 52 -30.16 3.41 -41.66
N ASP A 53 -30.50 2.26 -42.21
CA ASP A 53 -31.10 1.16 -41.45
C ASP A 53 -29.99 0.27 -40.91
N THR A 54 -29.42 0.65 -39.76
CA THR A 54 -28.44 -0.15 -39.02
C THR A 54 -28.94 -0.38 -37.60
N PRO A 55 -28.57 -1.49 -36.94
CA PRO A 55 -28.96 -1.74 -35.54
C PRO A 55 -28.61 -0.59 -34.60
N PHE A 56 -27.52 0.14 -34.86
CA PHE A 56 -27.11 1.31 -34.09
C PHE A 56 -28.03 2.52 -34.35
N THR A 57 -28.21 2.91 -35.62
CA THR A 57 -29.03 4.08 -35.98
C THR A 57 -30.51 3.90 -35.70
N GLN A 58 -30.97 2.65 -35.64
CA GLN A 58 -32.35 2.29 -35.32
C GLN A 58 -32.56 1.89 -33.86
N GLN A 59 -31.54 2.01 -33.01
CA GLN A 59 -31.60 1.64 -31.58
C GLN A 59 -32.02 0.18 -31.32
N ARG A 60 -31.72 -0.72 -32.26
CA ARG A 60 -31.96 -2.16 -32.18
C ARG A 60 -30.66 -2.92 -31.88
N ILE A 61 -29.83 -2.35 -31.02
CA ILE A 61 -28.56 -2.96 -30.60
C ILE A 61 -28.89 -4.19 -29.75
N ALA A 62 -28.12 -5.27 -29.92
CA ALA A 62 -28.21 -6.44 -29.06
C ALA A 62 -28.07 -6.02 -27.59
N SER A 63 -29.12 -6.27 -26.80
CA SER A 63 -29.23 -5.84 -25.41
C SER A 63 -29.89 -6.94 -24.58
N ILE A 64 -29.53 -6.99 -23.30
CA ILE A 64 -30.17 -7.84 -22.29
C ILE A 64 -30.89 -6.91 -21.33
N ASN A 65 -32.18 -7.14 -21.11
CA ASN A 65 -32.99 -6.39 -20.15
C ASN A 65 -33.29 -7.29 -18.95
N PRO A 66 -32.40 -7.33 -17.93
CA PRO A 66 -32.58 -8.20 -16.79
C PRO A 66 -33.75 -7.69 -15.93
N VAL A 67 -34.86 -8.43 -15.96
CA VAL A 67 -36.00 -8.15 -15.08
C VAL A 67 -35.73 -8.78 -13.71
N VAL A 68 -35.72 -7.93 -12.69
CA VAL A 68 -35.47 -8.33 -11.30
C VAL A 68 -36.69 -9.08 -10.77
N THR A 69 -36.59 -10.42 -10.74
CA THR A 69 -37.64 -11.28 -10.16
C THR A 69 -37.29 -11.68 -8.73
N PRO A 70 -38.27 -11.83 -7.81
CA PRO A 70 -37.96 -12.17 -6.42
C PRO A 70 -37.17 -13.48 -6.26
N ARG A 71 -37.44 -14.50 -7.09
CA ARG A 71 -36.68 -15.76 -7.10
C ARG A 71 -35.22 -15.56 -7.52
N GLY A 72 -34.98 -14.80 -8.58
CA GLY A 72 -33.62 -14.51 -9.06
C GLY A 72 -32.81 -13.68 -8.04
N THR A 73 -33.43 -12.65 -7.49
CA THR A 73 -32.81 -11.76 -6.48
C THR A 73 -32.50 -12.49 -5.18
N MET A 74 -33.42 -13.34 -4.71
CA MET A 74 -33.19 -14.15 -3.51
C MET A 74 -32.02 -15.12 -3.69
N LEU A 75 -31.97 -15.84 -4.82
CA LEU A 75 -30.85 -16.73 -5.13
C LEU A 75 -29.53 -15.96 -5.18
N PHE A 76 -29.52 -14.78 -5.82
CA PHE A 76 -28.35 -13.92 -5.87
C PHE A 76 -27.86 -13.51 -4.47
N TYR A 77 -28.76 -13.05 -3.58
CA TYR A 77 -28.38 -12.68 -2.22
C TYR A 77 -27.90 -13.87 -1.39
N LEU A 78 -28.50 -15.05 -1.55
CA LEU A 78 -28.04 -16.27 -0.86
C LEU A 78 -26.64 -16.68 -1.30
N VAL A 79 -26.37 -16.66 -2.61
CA VAL A 79 -25.02 -16.95 -3.15
C VAL A 79 -24.01 -15.93 -2.63
N LEU A 80 -24.35 -14.63 -2.67
CA LEU A 80 -23.48 -13.58 -2.18
C LEU A 80 -23.21 -13.72 -0.68
N ALA A 81 -24.22 -14.06 0.11
CA ALA A 81 -24.08 -14.32 1.55
C ALA A 81 -23.09 -15.45 1.82
N ILE A 82 -23.21 -16.58 1.11
CA ILE A 82 -22.30 -17.72 1.25
C ILE A 82 -20.85 -17.31 0.92
N VAL A 83 -20.64 -16.63 -0.20
CA VAL A 83 -19.31 -16.19 -0.63
C VAL A 83 -18.69 -15.24 0.40
N PHE A 84 -19.46 -14.28 0.91
CA PHE A 84 -19.00 -13.31 1.91
C PHE A 84 -18.70 -13.95 3.26
N VAL A 85 -19.54 -14.89 3.73
CA VAL A 85 -19.28 -15.60 4.99
C VAL A 85 -18.02 -16.46 4.89
N ILE A 86 -17.86 -17.23 3.81
CA ILE A 86 -16.65 -18.07 3.61
C ILE A 86 -15.40 -17.19 3.54
N SER A 87 -15.43 -16.13 2.74
CA SER A 87 -14.30 -15.21 2.60
C SER A 87 -13.99 -14.51 3.92
N GLY A 88 -15.01 -14.02 4.63
CA GLY A 88 -14.86 -13.36 5.93
C GLY A 88 -14.25 -14.27 6.99
N ALA A 89 -14.69 -15.53 7.06
CA ALA A 89 -14.14 -16.53 7.97
C ALA A 89 -12.67 -16.85 7.65
N ALA A 90 -12.33 -17.01 6.37
CA ALA A 90 -10.95 -17.25 5.93
C ALA A 90 -10.02 -16.07 6.28
N LEU A 91 -10.45 -14.84 5.99
CA LEU A 91 -9.71 -13.62 6.30
C LEU A 91 -9.52 -13.42 7.81
N LEU A 92 -10.58 -13.67 8.59
CA LEU A 92 -10.52 -13.55 10.04
C LEU A 92 -9.56 -14.57 10.64
N ARG A 93 -9.59 -15.83 10.16
CA ARG A 93 -8.64 -16.87 10.58
C ARG A 93 -7.20 -16.49 10.26
N ALA A 94 -6.93 -15.98 9.06
CA ALA A 94 -5.60 -15.53 8.66
C ALA A 94 -5.09 -14.42 9.60
N SER A 95 -5.93 -13.43 9.93
CA SER A 95 -5.59 -12.36 10.87
C SER A 95 -5.39 -12.85 12.31
N MET A 96 -6.25 -13.76 12.80
CA MET A 96 -6.17 -14.26 14.17
C MET A 96 -4.90 -15.06 14.44
N ASN A 97 -4.36 -15.74 13.42
CA ASN A 97 -3.11 -16.51 13.49
C ASN A 97 -1.85 -15.63 13.47
N VAL A 98 -1.97 -14.31 13.30
CA VAL A 98 -0.83 -13.40 13.36
C VAL A 98 -0.47 -13.10 14.81
N ASP A 99 0.81 -13.36 15.12
CA ASP A 99 1.44 -12.97 16.38
C ASP A 99 2.11 -11.61 16.22
N GLN A 100 2.01 -10.80 17.27
CA GLN A 100 2.63 -9.48 17.29
C GLN A 100 3.10 -9.08 18.68
N VAL A 101 4.19 -8.33 18.74
CA VAL A 101 4.73 -7.70 19.94
C VAL A 101 4.89 -6.22 19.65
N LEU A 102 4.24 -5.37 20.44
CA LEU A 102 4.30 -3.91 20.37
C LEU A 102 4.82 -3.40 21.72
N ILE A 103 5.94 -2.69 21.74
CA ILE A 103 6.52 -2.15 22.97
C ILE A 103 6.89 -0.67 22.75
N TYR A 104 6.23 0.22 23.49
CA TYR A 104 6.44 1.66 23.50
C TYR A 104 7.65 2.01 24.37
N TYR A 105 8.59 2.76 23.80
CA TYR A 105 9.87 3.07 24.45
C TYR A 105 10.19 4.57 24.48
N GLN A 106 9.21 5.44 24.19
CA GLN A 106 9.41 6.90 24.24
C GLN A 106 9.87 7.42 25.60
N ASP A 107 9.41 6.79 26.69
CA ASP A 107 9.67 7.22 28.07
C ASP A 107 10.92 6.54 28.67
N CYS A 108 11.72 5.85 27.86
CA CYS A 108 12.86 5.08 28.37
C CYS A 108 13.89 5.95 29.09
N VAL A 109 14.13 7.18 28.61
CA VAL A 109 15.09 8.12 29.24
C VAL A 109 14.62 8.56 30.63
N THR A 110 13.31 8.71 30.84
CA THR A 110 12.74 9.30 32.06
C THR A 110 12.28 8.27 33.08
N SER A 111 11.84 7.09 32.60
CA SER A 111 11.15 6.10 33.44
C SER A 111 11.92 4.79 33.60
N ALA A 112 12.87 4.47 32.71
CA ALA A 112 13.63 3.23 32.83
C ALA A 112 14.82 3.41 33.79
N PRO A 113 15.10 2.42 34.65
CA PRO A 113 16.26 2.44 35.53
C PRO A 113 17.58 2.31 34.75
N THR A 114 18.66 2.84 35.33
CA THR A 114 20.02 2.79 34.77
C THR A 114 20.84 1.60 35.24
N ASP A 115 20.52 1.04 36.40
CA ASP A 115 21.39 0.06 37.06
C ASP A 115 21.03 -1.38 36.68
N SER A 116 19.73 -1.69 36.68
CA SER A 116 19.18 -3.04 36.43
C SER A 116 17.97 -2.99 35.51
N PHE A 117 17.50 -4.15 35.04
CA PHE A 117 16.26 -4.25 34.28
C PHE A 117 15.06 -4.16 35.23
N SER A 118 14.04 -3.39 34.85
CA SER A 118 12.73 -3.38 35.52
C SER A 118 11.61 -3.70 34.55
N ASP A 119 10.51 -4.20 35.10
CA ASP A 119 9.30 -4.44 34.32
C ASP A 119 8.70 -3.12 33.81
N MET A 120 8.16 -3.16 32.59
CA MET A 120 7.45 -2.06 31.97
C MET A 120 6.00 -1.99 32.46
N GLY A 121 5.40 -0.80 32.42
CA GLY A 121 4.00 -0.60 32.78
C GLY A 121 3.05 -1.21 31.74
N ASN A 122 1.85 -1.63 32.17
CA ASN A 122 0.87 -2.31 31.32
C ASN A 122 0.39 -1.50 30.10
N GLU A 123 0.49 -0.17 30.14
CA GLU A 123 0.14 0.70 29.01
C GLU A 123 1.25 0.82 27.95
N GLN A 124 2.46 0.37 28.28
CA GLN A 124 3.64 0.53 27.43
C GLN A 124 3.86 -0.65 26.48
N TYR A 125 3.06 -1.71 26.57
CA TYR A 125 3.20 -2.85 25.69
C TYR A 125 1.84 -3.46 25.33
N GLN A 126 1.82 -4.12 24.18
CA GLN A 126 0.70 -4.92 23.73
C GLN A 126 1.26 -6.08 22.92
N TRP A 127 0.89 -7.29 23.28
CA TRP A 127 1.18 -8.45 22.45
C TRP A 127 -0.08 -9.23 22.16
N THR A 128 -0.01 -10.05 21.12
CA THR A 128 -0.99 -11.09 20.91
C THR A 128 -0.29 -12.32 20.40
N PHE A 129 -0.45 -13.41 21.13
CA PHE A 129 0.08 -14.73 20.82
C PHE A 129 -1.10 -15.68 20.62
N HIS A 130 -1.37 -16.11 19.38
CA HIS A 130 -2.57 -16.88 19.04
C HIS A 130 -2.62 -18.26 19.70
N LYS A 131 -1.45 -18.88 19.96
CA LYS A 131 -1.34 -20.17 20.67
C LYS A 131 -1.41 -20.05 22.19
N ASN A 132 -1.13 -18.87 22.74
CA ASN A 132 -1.11 -18.63 24.17
C ASN A 132 -1.78 -17.29 24.50
N SER A 133 -3.12 -17.30 24.57
CA SER A 133 -3.92 -16.12 24.86
C SER A 133 -3.79 -15.60 26.29
N SER A 134 -3.23 -16.39 27.21
CA SER A 134 -3.07 -16.06 28.64
C SER A 134 -1.66 -15.55 28.98
N TYR A 135 -0.82 -15.32 27.98
CA TYR A 135 0.53 -14.81 28.19
C TYR A 135 0.52 -13.39 28.78
N ASN A 136 1.14 -13.25 29.97
CA ASN A 136 1.09 -12.02 30.79
C ASN A 136 2.44 -11.66 31.41
N GLN A 137 3.55 -12.06 30.80
CA GLN A 137 4.87 -11.72 31.32
C GLN A 137 5.32 -10.38 30.76
N ALA A 138 5.35 -9.35 31.62
CA ALA A 138 5.82 -7.99 31.31
C ALA A 138 7.18 -7.98 30.58
N PRO A 139 7.38 -7.13 29.56
CA PRO A 139 8.71 -6.90 29.05
C PRO A 139 9.50 -6.07 30.07
N GLN A 140 10.82 -6.16 30.01
CA GLN A 140 11.70 -5.40 30.88
C GLN A 140 12.50 -4.38 30.07
N TRP A 141 12.89 -3.30 30.70
CA TRP A 141 13.70 -2.27 30.07
C TRP A 141 14.79 -1.73 30.99
N LYS A 142 15.83 -1.19 30.38
CA LYS A 142 16.96 -0.55 31.03
C LYS A 142 17.45 0.60 30.16
N TYR A 143 17.71 1.75 30.75
CA TYR A 143 18.33 2.88 30.06
C TYR A 143 19.83 2.92 30.32
N THR A 144 20.62 3.05 29.26
CA THR A 144 22.07 3.23 29.34
C THR A 144 22.40 4.65 28.89
N PRO A 145 22.88 5.54 29.78
CA PRO A 145 23.25 6.89 29.39
C PRO A 145 24.42 6.88 28.40
N PRO A 146 24.55 7.91 27.56
CA PRO A 146 25.68 8.04 26.63
C PRO A 146 27.00 8.12 27.41
N ALA A 147 28.08 7.58 26.84
CA ALA A 147 29.41 7.69 27.43
C ALA A 147 29.86 9.17 27.48
N SER A 148 30.67 9.53 28.49
CA SER A 148 31.15 10.89 28.70
C SER A 148 31.86 11.43 27.44
N GLY A 149 31.25 12.41 26.76
CA GLY A 149 31.77 13.01 25.53
C GLY A 149 31.01 12.64 24.25
N ASP A 150 30.04 11.72 24.33
CA ASP A 150 29.13 11.42 23.22
C ASP A 150 27.93 12.40 23.21
N THR A 151 27.49 12.82 22.02
CA THR A 151 26.37 13.77 21.81
C THR A 151 25.02 13.09 21.62
N GLY A 152 24.97 11.76 21.74
CA GLY A 152 23.75 10.94 21.70
C GLY A 152 22.89 11.04 22.96
N ASN A 153 21.63 10.61 22.91
CA ASN A 153 20.74 10.57 24.09
C ASN A 153 20.69 9.17 24.75
N GLY A 154 21.79 8.40 24.65
CA GLY A 154 21.91 7.06 25.23
C GLY A 154 21.20 5.94 24.45
N SER A 155 21.15 4.75 25.04
CA SER A 155 20.47 3.58 24.47
C SER A 155 19.43 3.00 25.43
N CYS A 156 18.34 2.48 24.86
CA CYS A 156 17.31 1.74 25.57
C CYS A 156 17.48 0.26 25.25
N GLN A 157 17.70 -0.55 26.28
CA GLN A 157 17.73 -2.01 26.17
C GLN A 157 16.38 -2.55 26.60
N ILE A 158 15.71 -3.29 25.72
CA ILE A 158 14.38 -3.87 25.98
C ILE A 158 14.52 -5.38 25.91
N ARG A 159 14.06 -6.07 26.96
CA ARG A 159 13.94 -7.53 27.02
C ARG A 159 12.49 -7.93 26.89
N PHE A 160 12.21 -8.86 26.00
CA PHE A 160 10.89 -9.43 25.83
C PHE A 160 10.99 -10.93 25.60
N THR A 161 9.99 -11.66 26.08
CA THR A 161 9.92 -13.11 25.93
C THR A 161 8.88 -13.47 24.88
N THR A 162 9.23 -14.46 24.05
CA THR A 162 8.33 -15.08 23.08
C THR A 162 7.92 -16.46 23.61
N PRO A 163 6.62 -16.71 23.86
CA PRO A 163 6.19 -17.94 24.54
C PRO A 163 6.23 -19.19 23.65
N HIS A 164 6.31 -19.02 22.34
CA HIS A 164 6.35 -20.10 21.35
C HIS A 164 7.09 -19.61 20.09
N ASP A 165 7.54 -20.56 19.27
CA ASP A 165 8.26 -20.28 18.04
C ASP A 165 7.41 -19.48 17.04
N LEU A 166 7.91 -18.32 16.63
CA LEU A 166 7.28 -17.54 15.56
C LEU A 166 7.75 -18.06 14.20
N PRO A 167 6.84 -18.24 13.23
CA PRO A 167 7.20 -18.77 11.92
C PRO A 167 8.22 -17.87 11.20
N SER A 168 8.88 -18.44 10.20
CA SER A 168 9.83 -17.72 9.34
C SER A 168 9.23 -16.45 8.72
N SER A 169 10.09 -15.49 8.36
CA SER A 169 9.70 -14.14 7.93
C SER A 169 9.26 -13.25 9.09
N VAL A 170 10.21 -12.96 9.97
CA VAL A 170 10.04 -12.03 11.09
C VAL A 170 10.38 -10.62 10.64
N PHE A 171 9.45 -9.70 10.86
CA PHE A 171 9.56 -8.29 10.54
C PHE A 171 9.61 -7.47 11.82
N LEU A 172 10.66 -6.66 11.97
CA LEU A 172 10.78 -5.67 13.02
C LEU A 172 10.63 -4.28 12.40
N SER A 173 9.59 -3.59 12.82
CA SER A 173 9.25 -2.23 12.41
C SER A 173 9.33 -1.30 13.62
N TYR A 174 9.53 -0.01 13.38
CA TYR A 174 9.17 1.01 14.35
C TYR A 174 7.79 1.56 14.03
N ARG A 175 7.03 1.89 15.08
CA ARG A 175 5.72 2.52 15.02
C ARG A 175 5.83 3.92 15.61
N ILE A 176 5.23 4.89 14.92
CA ILE A 176 5.16 6.27 15.37
C ILE A 176 3.68 6.66 15.47
N GLU A 177 3.35 7.42 16.51
CA GLU A 177 2.03 8.00 16.73
C GLU A 177 2.13 9.53 16.89
N GLU A 178 1.05 10.22 16.52
CA GLU A 178 0.95 11.69 16.51
C GLU A 178 2.00 12.40 15.63
N PHE A 179 2.50 11.72 14.59
CA PHE A 179 3.36 12.35 13.57
C PHE A 179 2.62 12.51 12.24
N TYR A 180 2.35 13.76 11.86
CA TYR A 180 1.52 14.11 10.70
C TYR A 180 2.30 14.16 9.38
N GLY A 181 2.87 13.02 8.98
CA GLY A 181 3.58 12.87 7.71
C GLY A 181 2.69 13.00 6.46
N ASN A 182 1.37 13.10 6.64
CA ASN A 182 0.37 13.32 5.58
C ASN A 182 0.00 14.81 5.39
N HIS A 183 0.61 15.73 6.14
CA HIS A 183 0.34 17.16 6.00
C HIS A 183 0.68 17.65 4.58
N ARG A 184 -0.20 18.44 3.95
CA ARG A 184 -0.08 18.86 2.53
C ARG A 184 1.28 19.46 2.19
N ARG A 185 1.82 20.33 3.04
CA ARG A 185 3.15 20.93 2.84
C ARG A 185 4.27 19.92 3.02
N TYR A 186 4.12 18.96 3.93
CA TYR A 186 5.13 17.97 4.24
C TYR A 186 5.29 16.96 3.09
N VAL A 187 4.18 16.40 2.59
CA VAL A 187 4.17 15.37 1.53
C VAL A 187 4.81 15.85 0.23
N LEU A 188 4.73 17.15 -0.05
CA LEU A 188 5.29 17.76 -1.26
C LEU A 188 6.72 18.29 -1.07
N SER A 189 7.29 18.20 0.14
CA SER A 189 8.55 18.84 0.52
C SER A 189 9.76 17.93 0.29
N PHE A 190 10.14 17.77 -0.98
CA PHE A 190 11.36 17.09 -1.44
C PHE A 190 11.66 17.47 -2.90
N SER A 191 12.77 17.02 -3.47
CA SER A 191 13.10 17.17 -4.91
C SER A 191 13.17 15.80 -5.58
N GLU A 192 12.33 15.58 -6.59
CA GLU A 192 12.36 14.33 -7.38
C GLU A 192 13.69 14.19 -8.16
N ASP A 193 14.24 15.29 -8.65
CA ASP A 193 15.50 15.30 -9.41
C ASP A 193 16.69 14.91 -8.52
N GLN A 194 16.74 15.40 -7.27
CA GLN A 194 17.75 14.95 -6.30
C GLN A 194 17.60 13.46 -5.97
N ILE A 195 16.38 12.96 -5.84
CA ILE A 195 16.13 11.53 -5.58
C ILE A 195 16.59 10.67 -6.75
N LYS A 196 16.39 11.14 -7.98
CA LYS A 196 16.88 10.51 -9.22
C LYS A 196 18.39 10.66 -9.43
N GLY A 197 19.08 11.37 -8.54
CA GLY A 197 20.53 11.57 -8.59
C GLY A 197 20.98 12.54 -9.69
N GLU A 198 20.08 13.39 -10.17
CA GLU A 198 20.42 14.41 -11.16
C GLU A 198 21.12 15.61 -10.52
N GLU A 199 21.86 16.35 -11.34
CA GLU A 199 22.43 17.63 -10.93
C GLU A 199 21.30 18.67 -10.85
N THR A 200 21.21 19.34 -9.71
CA THR A 200 20.17 20.31 -9.41
C THR A 200 20.79 21.59 -8.89
N SER A 201 20.14 22.72 -9.18
CA SER A 201 20.47 24.02 -8.60
C SER A 201 19.42 24.46 -7.58
N ILE A 202 19.76 25.47 -6.76
CA ILE A 202 18.87 26.03 -5.74
C ILE A 202 17.53 26.52 -6.34
N SER A 203 17.56 27.16 -7.52
CA SER A 203 16.32 27.61 -8.18
C SER A 203 15.46 26.43 -8.63
N THR A 204 16.08 25.40 -9.21
CA THR A 204 15.40 24.15 -9.60
C THR A 204 14.67 23.53 -8.41
N VAL A 205 15.35 23.35 -7.27
CA VAL A 205 14.75 22.68 -6.12
C VAL A 205 13.76 23.54 -5.33
N LYS A 206 13.83 24.87 -5.47
CA LYS A 206 12.97 25.84 -4.79
C LYS A 206 11.69 26.14 -5.56
N ASP A 207 11.80 26.34 -6.87
CA ASP A 207 10.75 26.93 -7.69
C ASP A 207 10.10 25.94 -8.66
N ASN A 208 10.42 24.65 -8.53
CA ASN A 208 9.72 23.58 -9.24
C ASN A 208 8.20 23.62 -8.93
N PRO A 209 7.33 23.68 -9.96
CA PRO A 209 5.89 23.63 -9.78
C PRO A 209 5.45 22.32 -9.09
N GLY A 210 4.58 22.43 -8.10
CA GLY A 210 4.08 21.27 -7.35
C GLY A 210 5.05 20.81 -6.25
N ILE A 211 5.84 19.77 -6.51
CA ILE A 211 6.78 19.18 -5.55
C ILE A 211 8.07 20.00 -5.54
N ASN A 212 8.43 20.55 -4.39
CA ASN A 212 9.66 21.34 -4.21
C ASN A 212 10.12 21.27 -2.75
N CYS A 213 11.36 21.68 -2.49
CA CYS A 213 11.94 21.50 -1.17
C CYS A 213 11.53 22.55 -0.14
N LYS A 214 10.61 23.48 -0.45
CA LYS A 214 10.26 24.56 0.49
C LYS A 214 9.72 23.98 1.81
N PRO A 215 10.13 24.54 2.98
CA PRO A 215 11.08 25.64 3.18
C PRO A 215 12.57 25.22 3.22
N MET A 216 12.86 23.91 3.24
CA MET A 216 14.21 23.34 3.43
C MET A 216 14.98 23.26 2.11
N VAL A 217 15.42 24.41 1.61
CA VAL A 217 16.09 24.52 0.30
C VAL A 217 17.62 24.63 0.43
N SER A 218 18.09 25.62 1.20
CA SER A 218 19.51 25.95 1.35
C SER A 218 19.83 26.45 2.75
N ASN A 219 21.11 26.40 3.14
CA ASN A 219 21.59 27.01 4.38
C ASN A 219 21.82 28.53 4.21
N HIS A 220 22.26 29.19 5.30
CA HIS A 220 22.57 30.63 5.30
C HIS A 220 23.79 30.99 4.41
N GLU A 221 24.66 30.04 4.10
CA GLU A 221 25.85 30.22 3.26
C GLU A 221 25.54 30.07 1.75
N GLY A 222 24.28 29.79 1.40
CA GLY A 222 23.87 29.59 0.00
C GLY A 222 24.22 28.21 -0.56
N LYS A 223 24.49 27.20 0.28
CA LYS A 223 24.65 25.80 -0.14
C LYS A 223 23.31 25.07 -0.10
N GLN A 224 23.09 24.18 -1.06
CA GLN A 224 21.85 23.44 -1.18
C GLN A 224 21.78 22.29 -0.17
N TYR A 225 20.61 22.04 0.43
CA TYR A 225 20.44 20.84 1.25
C TYR A 225 20.40 19.57 0.38
N TYR A 226 21.16 18.56 0.78
CA TYR A 226 21.08 17.23 0.18
C TYR A 226 20.93 16.16 1.27
N PRO A 227 19.89 15.33 1.22
CA PRO A 227 18.65 15.51 0.49
C PRO A 227 17.83 16.69 1.03
N CYS A 228 17.20 17.48 0.17
CA CYS A 228 16.41 18.64 0.58
C CYS A 228 15.03 18.25 1.15
N GLY A 229 14.31 19.23 1.73
CA GLY A 229 12.89 19.10 2.06
C GLY A 229 12.61 18.62 3.50
N LEU A 230 11.36 18.82 3.94
CA LEU A 230 10.92 18.47 5.29
C LEU A 230 10.93 16.96 5.54
N ILE A 231 10.66 16.16 4.50
CA ILE A 231 10.61 14.70 4.63
C ILE A 231 11.99 14.19 5.02
N ALA A 232 13.02 14.51 4.23
CA ALA A 232 14.39 14.09 4.52
C ALA A 232 14.90 14.65 5.86
N ASN A 233 14.68 15.95 6.12
CA ASN A 233 15.14 16.57 7.36
C ASN A 233 14.57 15.89 8.62
N SER A 234 13.31 15.47 8.59
CA SER A 234 12.65 14.83 9.74
C SER A 234 12.84 13.31 9.82
N MET A 235 13.78 12.75 9.05
CA MET A 235 14.05 11.31 9.04
C MET A 235 14.22 10.75 10.46
N PHE A 236 13.47 9.69 10.73
CA PHE A 236 13.61 8.92 11.95
C PHE A 236 15.02 8.34 12.06
N ASN A 237 15.70 8.60 13.18
CA ASN A 237 17.13 8.32 13.35
C ASN A 237 17.48 7.53 14.63
N ASP A 238 16.50 6.93 15.33
CA ASP A 238 16.86 5.94 16.35
C ASP A 238 17.56 4.74 15.67
N THR A 239 18.60 4.23 16.30
CA THR A 239 19.37 3.10 15.78
C THR A 239 18.84 1.80 16.33
N PHE A 240 18.74 0.78 15.49
CA PHE A 240 18.33 -0.57 15.87
C PHE A 240 19.46 -1.55 15.64
N SER A 241 19.67 -2.44 16.60
CA SER A 241 20.60 -3.57 16.49
C SER A 241 20.27 -4.47 15.29
N TYR A 242 21.30 -5.15 14.78
CA TYR A 242 21.20 -6.12 13.66
C TYR A 242 20.95 -7.55 14.15
N GLU A 243 20.69 -7.72 15.44
CA GLU A 243 20.38 -9.00 16.06
C GLU A 243 19.44 -8.77 17.24
N LEU A 244 18.58 -9.74 17.50
CA LEU A 244 17.94 -9.89 18.80
C LEU A 244 18.87 -10.76 19.65
N GLN A 245 19.46 -10.18 20.68
CA GLN A 245 20.42 -10.86 21.53
C GLN A 245 19.69 -11.87 22.41
N GLY A 246 20.03 -13.15 22.31
CA GLY A 246 19.45 -14.18 23.16
C GLY A 246 19.92 -14.01 24.60
N VAL A 247 19.00 -14.10 25.56
CA VAL A 247 19.32 -14.01 26.99
C VAL A 247 19.41 -15.41 27.60
N GLY A 248 20.41 -15.65 28.44
CA GLY A 248 20.63 -16.92 29.13
C GLY A 248 21.07 -18.04 28.20
N SER A 249 20.22 -19.04 27.99
CA SER A 249 20.46 -20.18 27.09
C SER A 249 19.88 -19.98 25.68
N THR A 250 19.20 -18.85 25.45
CA THR A 250 18.60 -18.50 24.15
C THR A 250 19.68 -18.09 23.16
N GLN A 251 19.61 -18.56 21.91
CA GLN A 251 20.54 -18.15 20.85
C GLN A 251 20.14 -16.79 20.27
N SER A 252 21.13 -15.98 19.87
CA SER A 252 20.88 -14.71 19.20
C SER A 252 20.27 -14.93 17.81
N TYR A 253 19.36 -14.03 17.43
CA TYR A 253 18.63 -14.09 16.16
C TYR A 253 19.05 -12.94 15.25
N ALA A 254 19.69 -13.27 14.12
CA ALA A 254 20.20 -12.28 13.18
C ALA A 254 19.07 -11.58 12.42
N LEU A 255 19.27 -10.30 12.13
CA LEU A 255 18.36 -9.43 11.39
C LEU A 255 19.11 -8.66 10.30
N THR A 256 18.44 -8.35 9.21
CA THR A 256 19.02 -7.55 8.12
C THR A 256 18.21 -6.28 7.84
N ASN A 257 18.89 -5.25 7.35
CA ASN A 257 18.27 -4.04 6.80
C ASN A 257 18.19 -4.03 5.27
N LYS A 258 18.43 -5.19 4.64
CA LYS A 258 18.31 -5.36 3.19
C LYS A 258 16.97 -5.98 2.82
N GLY A 259 16.43 -5.55 1.69
CA GLY A 259 15.09 -5.95 1.24
C GLY A 259 13.97 -5.36 2.11
N ILE A 260 14.21 -4.25 2.80
CA ILE A 260 13.19 -3.56 3.61
C ILE A 260 12.42 -2.51 2.81
N SER A 261 12.96 -2.04 1.68
CA SER A 261 12.27 -1.15 0.73
C SER A 261 11.71 -1.91 -0.47
N TRP A 262 10.87 -1.25 -1.26
CA TRP A 262 10.27 -1.87 -2.44
C TRP A 262 11.33 -2.05 -3.53
N SER A 263 11.30 -3.18 -4.24
CA SER A 263 12.27 -3.47 -5.30
C SER A 263 12.32 -2.38 -6.38
N THR A 264 11.19 -1.73 -6.66
CA THR A 264 11.07 -0.62 -7.61
C THR A 264 11.71 0.68 -7.12
N ASP A 265 11.90 0.87 -5.81
CA ASP A 265 12.51 2.08 -5.26
C ASP A 265 13.97 2.21 -5.73
N LYS A 266 14.67 1.09 -5.95
CA LYS A 266 16.04 1.08 -6.52
C LYS A 266 16.11 1.72 -7.93
N ASN A 267 14.99 1.75 -8.66
CA ASN A 267 14.92 2.40 -9.97
C ASN A 267 14.73 3.92 -9.87
N ARG A 268 14.14 4.40 -8.78
CA ARG A 268 13.85 5.82 -8.56
C ARG A 268 14.97 6.51 -7.77
N PHE A 269 15.44 5.89 -6.68
CA PHE A 269 16.51 6.42 -5.84
C PHE A 269 17.86 6.08 -6.43
N LYS A 270 18.68 7.10 -6.76
CA LYS A 270 20.01 6.93 -7.34
C LYS A 270 21.07 7.65 -6.52
N LYS A 271 22.33 7.25 -6.72
CA LYS A 271 23.48 7.97 -6.15
C LYS A 271 23.52 9.38 -6.74
N THR A 272 23.74 10.38 -5.90
CA THR A 272 23.84 11.77 -6.34
C THR A 272 25.07 12.01 -7.22
N LYS A 273 24.92 12.91 -8.19
CA LYS A 273 26.00 13.50 -8.99
C LYS A 273 26.49 14.85 -8.44
N LEU A 274 25.79 15.42 -7.46
CA LEU A 274 26.15 16.70 -6.85
C LEU A 274 27.52 16.61 -6.15
N ASP A 275 28.33 17.65 -6.30
CA ASP A 275 29.60 17.79 -5.59
C ASP A 275 29.34 18.10 -4.11
N TYR A 276 30.03 17.40 -3.20
CA TYR A 276 29.97 17.59 -1.75
C TYR A 276 30.27 19.03 -1.32
N ARG A 277 30.97 19.81 -2.14
CA ARG A 277 31.31 21.21 -1.86
C ARG A 277 30.10 22.16 -1.93
N ASP A 278 29.15 21.84 -2.80
CA ASP A 278 27.97 22.68 -3.09
C ASP A 278 26.73 22.27 -2.29
N ILE A 279 26.82 21.14 -1.57
CA ILE A 279 25.73 20.58 -0.78
C ILE A 279 26.07 20.53 0.71
N VAL A 280 25.02 20.55 1.53
CA VAL A 280 25.11 20.41 2.98
C VAL A 280 24.03 19.48 3.51
N PRO A 281 24.28 18.78 4.63
CA PRO A 281 23.26 17.96 5.27
C PRO A 281 22.08 18.83 5.76
N PRO A 282 20.86 18.27 5.84
CA PRO A 282 19.74 18.93 6.50
C PRO A 282 20.06 19.30 7.95
N PRO A 283 19.45 20.36 8.51
CA PRO A 283 19.73 20.82 9.88
C PRO A 283 19.61 19.75 10.97
N ASN A 284 18.59 18.89 10.90
CA ASN A 284 18.41 17.83 11.91
C ASN A 284 19.40 16.68 11.75
N TRP A 285 20.20 16.68 10.68
CA TRP A 285 21.26 15.70 10.44
C TRP A 285 22.63 16.20 10.94
N ALA A 286 22.69 17.41 11.51
CA ALA A 286 23.93 18.02 12.01
C ALA A 286 24.67 17.11 13.01
N LYS A 287 23.96 16.33 13.84
CA LYS A 287 24.62 15.36 14.74
C LYS A 287 25.31 14.22 14.00
N ALA A 288 24.75 13.75 12.88
CA ALA A 288 25.32 12.68 12.07
C ALA A 288 26.47 13.18 11.17
N PHE A 289 26.43 14.46 10.80
CA PHE A 289 27.41 15.11 9.92
C PHE A 289 27.86 16.46 10.53
N PRO A 290 28.62 16.44 11.65
CA PRO A 290 28.98 17.66 12.38
C PRO A 290 29.80 18.64 11.55
N ASP A 291 30.73 18.12 10.75
CA ASP A 291 31.59 18.91 9.84
C ASP A 291 31.00 19.05 8.43
N GLY A 292 29.72 18.68 8.25
CA GLY A 292 29.07 18.65 6.94
C GLY A 292 29.50 17.49 6.04
N TYR A 293 29.31 17.66 4.74
CA TYR A 293 29.67 16.64 3.75
C TYR A 293 31.11 16.77 3.25
N ASN A 294 31.73 15.62 3.03
CA ASN A 294 33.05 15.42 2.46
C ASN A 294 33.00 14.33 1.37
N ALA A 295 34.11 14.09 0.67
CA ALA A 295 34.15 13.15 -0.46
C ALA A 295 33.75 11.69 -0.12
N THR A 296 33.75 11.29 1.15
CA THR A 296 33.52 9.92 1.60
C THR A 296 32.20 9.71 2.35
N ASN A 297 31.66 10.75 3.00
CA ASN A 297 30.51 10.61 3.91
C ASN A 297 29.17 11.00 3.25
N VAL A 298 29.14 11.49 2.01
CA VAL A 298 27.88 11.79 1.30
C VAL A 298 27.03 10.52 1.22
N PRO A 299 25.78 10.54 1.73
CA PRO A 299 24.97 9.34 1.84
C PRO A 299 24.56 8.81 0.47
N ASN A 300 24.74 7.51 0.25
CA ASN A 300 24.27 6.85 -0.95
C ASN A 300 22.80 6.42 -0.79
N ILE A 301 21.87 7.31 -1.15
CA ILE A 301 20.42 7.05 -1.02
C ILE A 301 19.91 5.87 -1.86
N HIS A 302 20.68 5.39 -2.86
CA HIS A 302 20.34 4.19 -3.63
C HIS A 302 20.46 2.90 -2.80
N GLN A 303 21.45 2.84 -1.88
CA GLN A 303 21.71 1.67 -1.04
C GLN A 303 21.10 1.79 0.36
N TRP A 304 20.63 2.98 0.72
CA TRP A 304 20.05 3.30 2.02
C TRP A 304 18.54 3.04 2.03
N GLU A 305 18.16 1.78 2.24
CA GLU A 305 16.76 1.35 2.19
C GLU A 305 15.90 1.95 3.31
N GLU A 306 16.49 2.24 4.48
CA GLU A 306 15.80 2.97 5.56
C GLU A 306 15.36 4.37 5.14
N PHE A 307 16.21 5.09 4.41
CA PHE A 307 15.88 6.42 3.86
C PHE A 307 14.76 6.31 2.82
N GLN A 308 14.81 5.32 1.93
CA GLN A 308 13.76 5.06 0.94
C GLN A 308 12.42 4.78 1.61
N ASN A 309 12.42 3.97 2.67
CA ASN A 309 11.25 3.69 3.48
C ASN A 309 10.70 4.95 4.14
N TRP A 310 11.56 5.83 4.66
CA TRP A 310 11.13 7.09 5.25
C TRP A 310 10.49 8.03 4.22
N MET A 311 11.12 8.19 3.06
CA MET A 311 10.66 9.08 1.98
C MET A 311 9.28 8.71 1.42
N ARG A 312 8.82 7.46 1.60
CA ARG A 312 7.42 7.10 1.38
C ARG A 312 6.57 7.58 2.55
N THR A 313 5.97 8.76 2.41
CA THR A 313 5.18 9.38 3.49
C THR A 313 3.98 8.52 3.92
N PRO A 314 3.65 8.48 5.21
CA PRO A 314 2.49 7.76 5.70
C PRO A 314 1.18 8.49 5.34
N ALA A 315 0.08 7.74 5.20
CA ALA A 315 -1.24 8.31 4.96
C ALA A 315 -1.93 8.82 6.26
N PHE A 316 -1.52 8.29 7.42
CA PHE A 316 -2.12 8.55 8.73
C PHE A 316 -1.06 8.97 9.75
N ALA A 317 -1.48 9.60 10.84
CA ALA A 317 -0.59 10.03 11.92
C ALA A 317 -0.01 8.87 12.76
N LYS A 318 -0.69 7.72 12.71
CA LYS A 318 -0.26 6.45 13.29
C LYS A 318 0.18 5.51 12.16
N PHE A 319 1.46 5.19 12.11
CA PHE A 319 2.02 4.34 11.05
C PHE A 319 3.21 3.54 11.56
N GLN A 320 3.63 2.57 10.77
CA GLN A 320 4.82 1.76 11.01
C GLN A 320 5.69 1.73 9.77
N LYS A 321 6.99 1.60 9.96
CA LYS A 321 7.97 1.43 8.88
C LYS A 321 8.92 0.31 9.23
N LEU A 322 9.17 -0.55 8.24
CA LEU A 322 10.06 -1.69 8.39
C LEU A 322 11.51 -1.20 8.53
N ILE A 323 12.21 -1.71 9.53
CA ILE A 323 13.61 -1.35 9.81
C ILE A 323 14.52 -2.57 9.73
N ARG A 324 14.02 -3.75 10.10
CA ARG A 324 14.77 -5.00 10.06
C ARG A 324 13.85 -6.15 9.67
N ARG A 325 14.41 -7.18 9.04
CA ARG A 325 13.70 -8.43 8.70
C ARG A 325 14.63 -9.64 8.79
N ASN A 326 14.07 -10.82 8.94
CA ASN A 326 14.72 -12.10 8.64
C ASN A 326 13.69 -13.04 8.03
N ASP A 327 13.96 -13.48 6.80
CA ASP A 327 13.02 -14.25 5.99
C ASP A 327 13.23 -15.77 6.08
N ASN A 328 14.41 -16.19 6.53
CA ASN A 328 14.87 -17.57 6.40
C ASN A 328 14.60 -18.37 7.66
N ASP A 329 14.84 -17.74 8.82
CA ASP A 329 14.87 -18.44 10.10
C ASP A 329 13.54 -18.29 10.84
N THR A 330 13.18 -19.32 11.59
CA THR A 330 12.11 -19.27 12.59
C THR A 330 12.68 -18.58 13.83
N LEU A 331 11.94 -17.71 14.52
CA LEU A 331 12.37 -17.15 15.81
C LEU A 331 11.92 -18.09 16.93
N PRO A 332 12.84 -18.83 17.57
CA PRO A 332 12.47 -19.80 18.61
C PRO A 332 11.89 -19.11 19.84
N ALA A 333 11.09 -19.84 20.62
CA ALA A 333 10.64 -19.41 21.92
C ALA A 333 11.83 -19.10 22.84
N GLY A 334 11.81 -17.95 23.49
CA GLY A 334 12.92 -17.51 24.32
C GLY A 334 12.85 -16.04 24.69
N GLU A 335 13.79 -15.64 25.54
CA GLU A 335 13.97 -14.26 25.96
C GLU A 335 15.02 -13.58 25.07
N TYR A 336 14.62 -12.44 24.50
CA TYR A 336 15.44 -11.66 23.58
C TYR A 336 15.60 -10.25 24.08
N GLN A 337 16.78 -9.69 23.84
CA GLN A 337 17.13 -8.31 24.11
C GLN A 337 17.35 -7.56 22.81
N ILE A 338 16.77 -6.37 22.70
CA ILE A 338 17.02 -5.43 21.62
C ILE A 338 17.57 -4.13 22.18
N GLU A 339 18.67 -3.65 21.59
CA GLU A 339 19.24 -2.34 21.90
C GLU A 339 18.80 -1.31 20.85
N ILE A 340 18.32 -0.16 21.35
CA ILE A 340 17.81 0.96 20.56
C ILE A 340 18.55 2.24 20.96
N GLY A 341 19.28 2.88 20.06
CA GLY A 341 19.88 4.20 20.31
C GLY A 341 18.83 5.31 20.17
N LEU A 342 18.69 6.14 21.20
CA LEU A 342 17.60 7.12 21.30
C LEU A 342 18.03 8.47 20.71
N ASN A 343 17.73 8.71 19.43
CA ASN A 343 18.16 9.93 18.74
C ASN A 343 16.98 10.82 18.30
N TRP A 344 15.78 10.26 18.17
CA TRP A 344 14.61 10.94 17.64
C TRP A 344 13.64 11.34 18.77
N PRO A 345 13.57 12.64 19.15
CA PRO A 345 12.70 13.10 20.23
C PRO A 345 11.23 13.11 19.78
N VAL A 346 10.34 12.55 20.60
CA VAL A 346 8.89 12.52 20.31
C VAL A 346 8.05 13.25 21.35
N LEU A 347 8.59 13.43 22.56
CA LEU A 347 7.84 13.96 23.70
C LEU A 347 7.46 15.45 23.49
N GLU A 348 8.27 16.20 22.74
CA GLU A 348 8.06 17.64 22.47
C GLU A 348 6.73 17.94 21.76
N PHE A 349 6.24 17.01 20.93
CA PHE A 349 4.98 17.14 20.20
C PHE A 349 3.91 16.14 20.68
N GLY A 350 4.11 15.53 21.85
CA GLY A 350 3.17 14.54 22.40
C GLY A 350 3.13 13.21 21.63
N GLY A 351 4.18 12.91 20.86
CA GLY A 351 4.30 11.69 20.07
C GLY A 351 4.68 10.46 20.89
N LYS A 352 4.42 9.29 20.30
CA LYS A 352 4.86 8.00 20.84
C LYS A 352 5.68 7.24 19.82
N LYS A 353 6.64 6.45 20.29
CA LYS A 353 7.45 5.55 19.46
C LYS A 353 7.53 4.17 20.08
N ALA A 354 7.37 3.15 19.26
CA ALA A 354 7.32 1.76 19.69
C ALA A 354 8.04 0.85 18.70
N ILE A 355 8.53 -0.29 19.18
CA ILE A 355 8.92 -1.41 18.33
C ILE A 355 7.69 -2.27 18.05
N TYR A 356 7.60 -2.78 16.83
CA TYR A 356 6.55 -3.67 16.37
C TYR A 356 7.17 -4.87 15.67
N LEU A 357 7.13 -6.02 16.33
CA LEU A 357 7.60 -7.30 15.81
C LEU A 357 6.41 -8.15 15.38
N THR A 358 6.43 -8.70 14.17
CA THR A 358 5.40 -9.63 13.68
C THR A 358 5.95 -10.53 12.58
N HIS A 359 5.30 -11.67 12.34
CA HIS A 359 5.55 -12.50 11.14
C HIS A 359 4.59 -12.18 9.97
N GLY A 360 3.53 -11.40 10.24
CA GLY A 360 2.53 -11.05 9.24
C GLY A 360 1.68 -12.23 8.75
N SER A 361 1.04 -12.05 7.61
CA SER A 361 0.18 -13.02 6.93
C SER A 361 0.03 -12.63 5.48
N SER A 362 -0.67 -13.44 4.68
CA SER A 362 -1.00 -13.12 3.29
C SER A 362 -1.80 -11.82 3.10
N ILE A 363 -2.50 -11.33 4.14
CA ILE A 363 -3.23 -10.05 4.12
C ILE A 363 -2.48 -8.91 4.85
N GLY A 364 -1.25 -9.16 5.29
CA GLY A 364 -0.44 -8.22 6.07
C GLY A 364 -0.46 -8.54 7.57
N GLY A 365 -0.49 -7.49 8.40
CA GLY A 365 -0.48 -7.65 9.87
C GLY A 365 -1.81 -8.13 10.45
N LYS A 366 -1.86 -8.21 11.79
CA LYS A 366 -3.08 -8.53 12.52
C LYS A 366 -4.12 -7.44 12.35
N ASN A 367 -5.16 -7.69 11.57
CA ASN A 367 -6.28 -6.78 11.39
C ASN A 367 -7.59 -7.55 11.11
N ASN A 368 -8.44 -7.63 12.12
CA ASN A 368 -9.71 -8.35 12.04
C ASN A 368 -10.79 -7.59 11.24
N PHE A 369 -10.58 -6.30 10.93
CA PHE A 369 -11.59 -5.45 10.29
C PHE A 369 -12.14 -6.06 9.01
N MET A 370 -11.27 -6.48 8.09
CA MET A 370 -11.70 -7.01 6.79
C MET A 370 -12.58 -8.25 6.97
N GLY A 371 -12.15 -9.21 7.80
CA GLY A 371 -12.93 -10.40 8.10
C GLY A 371 -14.30 -10.08 8.70
N ILE A 372 -14.35 -9.16 9.67
CA ILE A 372 -15.61 -8.73 10.31
C ILE A 372 -16.55 -8.06 9.31
N VAL A 373 -16.05 -7.17 8.44
CA VAL A 373 -16.88 -6.48 7.43
C VAL A 373 -17.48 -7.48 6.43
N TYR A 374 -16.71 -8.47 5.96
CA TYR A 374 -17.24 -9.52 5.09
C TYR A 374 -18.31 -10.37 5.80
N LEU A 375 -18.11 -10.71 7.07
CA LEU A 375 -19.11 -11.45 7.85
C LEU A 375 -20.41 -10.65 8.03
N ILE A 376 -20.31 -9.36 8.40
CA ILE A 376 -21.47 -8.47 8.53
C ILE A 376 -22.19 -8.34 7.17
N GLY A 377 -21.44 -8.12 6.08
CA GLY A 377 -22.01 -8.07 4.73
C GLY A 377 -22.75 -9.36 4.36
N GLY A 378 -22.19 -10.52 4.70
CA GLY A 378 -22.82 -11.81 4.47
C GLY A 378 -24.11 -12.00 5.28
N ILE A 379 -24.11 -11.62 6.56
CA ILE A 379 -25.29 -11.65 7.43
C ILE A 379 -26.38 -10.71 6.91
N MET A 380 -26.02 -9.50 6.45
CA MET A 380 -26.98 -8.57 5.84
C MET A 380 -27.59 -9.13 4.56
N CYS A 381 -26.79 -9.73 3.68
CA CYS A 381 -27.29 -10.36 2.45
C CYS A 381 -28.26 -11.50 2.75
N PHE A 382 -27.93 -12.34 3.74
CA PHE A 382 -28.80 -13.42 4.19
C PHE A 382 -30.11 -12.88 4.78
N GLY A 383 -30.04 -11.85 5.63
CA GLY A 383 -31.20 -11.17 6.18
C GLY A 383 -32.12 -10.58 5.10
N LEU A 384 -31.56 -9.93 4.08
CA LEU A 384 -32.33 -9.43 2.94
C LEU A 384 -33.00 -10.55 2.15
N ALA A 385 -32.32 -11.69 1.95
CA ALA A 385 -32.92 -12.86 1.31
C ALA A 385 -34.12 -13.40 2.12
N LEU A 386 -34.02 -13.45 3.45
CA LEU A 386 -35.12 -13.86 4.33
C LEU A 386 -36.30 -12.89 4.31
N VAL A 387 -36.03 -11.57 4.32
CA VAL A 387 -37.09 -10.55 4.20
C VAL A 387 -37.80 -10.67 2.84
N LEU A 388 -37.05 -10.82 1.75
CA LEU A 388 -37.63 -11.05 0.42
C LEU A 388 -38.43 -12.35 0.38
N PHE A 389 -37.94 -13.44 0.99
CA PHE A 389 -38.67 -14.68 1.10
C PHE A 389 -40.00 -14.51 1.86
N ALA A 390 -39.98 -13.91 3.05
CA ALA A 390 -41.18 -13.67 3.85
C ALA A 390 -42.20 -12.77 3.11
N THR A 391 -41.74 -11.67 2.52
CA THR A 391 -42.60 -10.77 1.74
C THR A 391 -43.20 -11.42 0.50
N THR A 392 -42.46 -12.31 -0.18
CA THR A 392 -43.02 -13.09 -1.29
C THR A 392 -44.04 -14.14 -0.86
N LEU A 393 -43.96 -14.64 0.37
CA LEU A 393 -44.96 -15.57 0.91
C LEU A 393 -46.23 -14.84 1.38
N ILE A 394 -46.07 -13.69 2.05
CA ILE A 394 -47.20 -12.93 2.63
C ILE A 394 -47.93 -12.11 1.56
N SER A 395 -47.17 -11.40 0.72
CA SER A 395 -47.68 -10.41 -0.24
C SER A 395 -47.28 -10.75 -1.68
N GLY A 396 -47.02 -12.03 -1.95
CA GLY A 396 -46.61 -12.51 -3.26
C GLY A 396 -47.60 -12.11 -4.34
N ARG A 397 -47.08 -11.46 -5.40
CA ARG A 397 -47.86 -11.09 -6.58
C ARG A 397 -47.48 -11.98 -7.75
N SER A 398 -48.43 -12.24 -8.64
CA SER A 398 -48.14 -12.88 -9.93
C SER A 398 -47.23 -11.98 -10.75
N VAL A 399 -46.27 -12.59 -11.45
CA VAL A 399 -45.38 -11.86 -12.35
C VAL A 399 -46.15 -11.52 -13.63
N ALA A 400 -46.00 -10.29 -14.13
CA ALA A 400 -46.67 -9.80 -15.33
C ALA A 400 -48.21 -9.82 -15.29
N ASP A 401 -48.79 -9.52 -14.12
CA ASP A 401 -50.23 -9.38 -13.95
C ASP A 401 -50.79 -8.14 -14.67
N LEU A 402 -51.53 -8.36 -15.77
CA LEU A 402 -52.12 -7.30 -16.58
C LEU A 402 -53.20 -6.50 -15.82
N SER A 403 -53.82 -7.06 -14.78
CA SER A 403 -54.82 -6.35 -13.95
C SER A 403 -54.21 -5.22 -13.12
N ARG A 404 -52.88 -5.17 -13.03
CA ARG A 404 -52.13 -4.15 -12.29
C ARG A 404 -51.60 -3.01 -13.14
N LEU A 405 -51.85 -3.04 -14.44
CA LEU A 405 -51.57 -1.91 -15.33
C LEU A 405 -52.49 -0.76 -14.93
N SER A 406 -51.95 0.46 -14.83
CA SER A 406 -52.67 1.60 -14.24
C SER A 406 -53.99 1.90 -14.95
N TRP A 407 -54.03 1.73 -16.27
CA TRP A 407 -55.21 1.94 -17.11
C TRP A 407 -56.23 0.78 -17.07
N ASN A 408 -55.90 -0.35 -16.44
CA ASN A 408 -56.83 -1.45 -16.18
C ASN A 408 -57.43 -1.40 -14.77
N GLN A 409 -57.03 -0.40 -13.96
CA GLN A 409 -57.53 -0.16 -12.60
C GLN A 409 -58.45 1.06 -12.51
N GLU A 410 -58.61 1.80 -13.60
CA GLU A 410 -59.68 2.79 -13.82
C GLU A 410 -60.96 2.06 -14.24
#